data_AF-A0A947N695-F1
#
_entry.id   AF-A0A947N695-F1
#
_cell.length_a   1.000
_cell.length_b   1.000
_cell.length_c   1.000
_cell.angle_alpha   90.00
_cell.angle_beta   90.00
_cell.angle_gamma   90.00
#
_symmetry.space_group_name_H-M   'P 1'
#
loop_
_entity.id
_entity.type
_entity.pdbx_description
1 polymer ?
#
loop_
_entity_poly.entity_id
_entity_poly.type
_entity_poly.pdbx_seq_one_letter_code
_entity_poly.pdbx_strand_id
1 'polypeptide(L)'
;MIRVESTPEFVEAVYRKMKERLAVVRNKLNRPLSLAEKLLFGHLDDPAGAEVVAGKSYVALRPDRVAMQDATAQMALLQFMSAGLKSAAVPTTVHCDHLILARVGAKDDLAGAQDMNREVYDFLRTVSAKFGIGFWKP
;
A
#
# COMPACT_ATOMS: atom_id res chain seq x y z
N MET A 1 -8.22 -16.74 -4.76
CA MET A 1 -8.52 -15.42 -5.36
C MET A 1 -7.81 -14.36 -4.52
N ILE A 2 -7.14 -13.41 -5.17
CA ILE A 2 -6.38 -12.34 -4.50
C ILE A 2 -7.39 -11.41 -3.83
N ARG A 3 -7.46 -11.39 -2.49
CA ARG A 3 -8.35 -10.48 -1.74
C ARG A 3 -7.63 -9.15 -1.50
N VAL A 4 -7.88 -8.17 -2.37
CA VAL A 4 -7.43 -6.77 -2.18
C VAL A 4 -8.47 -5.88 -1.52
N GLU A 5 -9.70 -6.37 -1.41
CA GLU A 5 -10.85 -5.64 -0.89
C GLU A 5 -10.77 -5.39 0.61
N SER A 6 -11.27 -4.22 1.04
CA SER A 6 -11.46 -3.88 2.45
C SER A 6 -12.75 -4.51 2.96
N THR A 7 -12.71 -5.81 3.25
CA THR A 7 -13.84 -6.51 3.86
C THR A 7 -14.10 -6.02 5.29
N PRO A 8 -15.34 -6.08 5.81
CA PRO A 8 -15.64 -5.75 7.20
C PRO A 8 -14.76 -6.53 8.18
N GLU A 9 -14.50 -7.82 7.91
CA GLU A 9 -13.67 -8.69 8.75
C GLU A 9 -12.20 -8.22 8.79
N PHE A 10 -11.68 -7.75 7.65
CA PHE A 10 -10.34 -7.16 7.57
C PHE A 10 -10.25 -5.90 8.43
N VAL A 11 -11.22 -5.00 8.29
CA VAL A 11 -11.25 -3.73 9.04
C VAL A 11 -11.41 -3.97 10.54
N GLU A 12 -12.26 -4.90 10.93
CA GLU A 12 -12.44 -5.30 12.33
C GLU A 12 -11.13 -5.85 12.93
N ALA A 13 -10.42 -6.71 12.20
CA ALA A 13 -9.15 -7.26 12.64
C ALA A 13 -8.09 -6.17 12.85
N VAL A 14 -8.01 -5.17 11.95
CA VAL A 14 -7.11 -4.01 12.09
C VAL A 14 -7.46 -3.22 13.36
N TYR A 15 -8.73 -2.89 13.59
CA TYR A 15 -9.14 -2.15 14.79
C TYR A 15 -8.90 -2.92 16.09
N ARG A 16 -9.10 -4.24 16.10
CA ARG A 16 -8.77 -5.09 17.25
C ARG A 16 -7.28 -5.03 17.57
N LYS A 17 -6.42 -5.21 16.56
CA LYS A 17 -4.95 -5.14 16.71
C LYS A 17 -4.48 -3.76 17.16
N MET A 18 -5.08 -2.71 16.60
CA MET A 18 -4.81 -1.32 16.97
C MET A 18 -5.16 -1.07 18.44
N LYS A 19 -6.31 -1.57 18.92
CA LYS A 19 -6.74 -1.44 20.32
C LYS A 19 -5.75 -2.08 21.30
N GLU A 20 -5.28 -3.29 20.99
CA GLU A 20 -4.32 -4.03 21.81
C GLU A 20 -2.97 -3.29 21.91
N ARG A 21 -2.41 -2.87 20.77
CA ARG A 21 -1.15 -2.13 20.72
C ARG A 21 -1.23 -0.78 21.43
N LEU A 22 -2.34 -0.06 21.26
CA LEU A 22 -2.52 1.22 21.93
C LEU A 22 -2.67 1.10 23.44
N ALA A 23 -3.18 -0.02 23.97
CA ALA A 23 -3.19 -0.25 25.41
C ALA A 23 -1.76 -0.28 25.98
N VAL A 24 -0.84 -0.97 25.30
CA VAL A 24 0.59 -1.02 25.67
C VAL A 24 1.22 0.37 25.59
N VAL A 25 1.02 1.07 24.47
CA VAL A 25 1.65 2.38 24.23
C VAL A 25 1.14 3.45 25.19
N ARG A 26 -0.16 3.45 25.54
CA ARG A 26 -0.73 4.40 26.51
C ARG A 26 -0.11 4.23 27.90
N ASN A 27 0.07 2.99 28.35
CA ASN A 27 0.71 2.71 29.63
C ASN A 27 2.18 3.16 29.64
N LYS A 28 2.89 3.00 28.52
CA LYS A 28 4.29 3.41 28.37
C LYS A 28 4.48 4.93 28.34
N LEU A 29 3.63 5.66 27.60
CA LEU A 29 3.80 7.10 27.38
C LEU A 29 3.11 7.98 28.42
N ASN A 30 2.12 7.44 29.14
CA ASN A 30 1.37 8.11 30.20
C ASN A 30 0.90 9.53 29.85
N ARG A 31 0.44 9.73 28.62
CA ARG A 31 -0.14 10.99 28.14
C ARG A 31 -1.23 10.74 27.09
N PRO A 32 -2.11 11.72 26.82
CA PRO A 32 -3.02 11.66 25.69
C PRO A 32 -2.26 11.52 24.36
N LEU A 33 -2.87 10.77 23.44
CA LEU A 33 -2.37 10.56 22.08
C LEU A 33 -3.25 11.29 21.06
N SER A 34 -2.63 11.96 20.10
CA SER A 34 -3.31 12.50 18.92
C SER A 34 -3.85 11.37 18.02
N LEU A 35 -4.68 11.71 17.04
CA LEU A 35 -5.16 10.72 16.07
C LEU A 35 -4.01 10.10 15.27
N ALA A 36 -3.07 10.92 14.79
CA ALA A 36 -1.91 10.43 14.04
C ALA A 36 -1.05 9.47 14.87
N GLU A 37 -0.83 9.78 16.15
CA GLU A 37 -0.12 8.89 17.08
C GLU A 37 -0.89 7.59 17.31
N LYS A 38 -2.22 7.65 17.47
CA LYS A 38 -3.04 6.43 17.61
C LYS A 38 -2.90 5.55 16.37
N LEU A 39 -2.95 6.13 15.17
CA LEU A 39 -2.80 5.40 13.92
C LEU A 39 -1.40 4.80 13.79
N LEU A 40 -0.33 5.60 13.93
CA LEU A 40 1.04 5.11 13.82
C LEU A 40 1.38 4.07 14.89
N PHE A 41 1.12 4.38 16.17
CA PHE A 41 1.46 3.49 17.29
C PHE A 41 0.58 2.24 17.34
N GLY A 42 -0.64 2.32 16.82
CA GLY A 42 -1.51 1.17 16.58
C GLY A 42 -0.98 0.20 15.52
N HIS A 43 0.00 0.61 14.72
CA HIS A 43 0.63 -0.22 13.67
C HIS A 43 2.07 -0.62 13.97
N LEU A 44 2.60 -0.34 15.18
CA LEU A 44 3.94 -0.76 15.59
C LEU A 44 4.12 -2.28 15.51
N ASP A 45 5.27 -2.71 15.04
CA ASP A 45 5.63 -4.13 15.03
C ASP A 45 5.82 -4.65 16.46
N ASP A 46 6.60 -3.92 17.27
CA ASP A 46 6.80 -4.16 18.70
C ASP A 46 6.39 -2.91 19.52
N PRO A 47 5.14 -2.85 20.03
CA PRO A 47 4.66 -1.71 20.80
C PRO A 47 5.33 -1.56 22.19
N ALA A 48 5.91 -2.64 22.74
CA ALA A 48 6.55 -2.60 24.05
C ALA A 48 7.99 -2.07 23.93
N GLY A 49 8.75 -2.59 22.98
CA GLY A 49 10.15 -2.22 22.74
C GLY A 49 10.37 -0.94 21.94
N ALA A 50 9.41 -0.52 21.10
CA ALA A 50 9.62 0.64 20.22
C ALA A 50 9.88 1.95 20.98
N GLU A 51 10.98 2.62 20.65
CA GLU A 51 11.23 4.00 21.05
C GLU A 51 10.43 4.95 20.14
N VAL A 52 9.69 5.89 20.73
CA VAL A 52 8.75 6.75 19.99
C VAL A 52 8.96 8.22 20.35
N VAL A 53 10.14 8.74 20.00
CA VAL A 53 10.49 10.16 20.15
C VAL A 53 10.25 10.88 18.82
N ALA A 54 9.33 11.85 18.85
CA ALA A 54 8.98 12.64 17.67
C ALA A 54 10.21 13.32 17.06
N GLY A 55 10.37 13.19 15.74
CA GLY A 55 11.48 13.76 14.98
C GLY A 55 12.85 13.11 15.22
N LYS A 56 12.93 12.02 16.01
CA LYS A 56 14.20 11.33 16.30
C LYS A 56 14.14 9.83 16.04
N SER A 57 13.12 9.15 16.52
CA SER A 57 13.05 7.68 16.43
C SER A 57 12.62 7.22 15.04
N TYR A 58 13.28 6.16 14.55
CA TYR A 58 12.73 5.33 13.49
C TYR A 58 11.79 4.29 14.12
N VAL A 59 10.57 4.20 13.60
CA VAL A 59 9.57 3.24 14.09
C VAL A 59 9.36 2.13 13.07
N ALA A 60 9.42 0.88 13.54
CA ALA A 60 9.06 -0.28 12.74
C ALA A 60 7.52 -0.42 12.73
N LEU A 61 6.93 -0.28 11.54
CA LEU A 61 5.48 -0.33 11.34
C LEU A 61 5.10 -1.54 10.49
N ARG A 62 3.84 -1.95 10.60
CA ARG A 62 3.18 -2.94 9.74
C ARG A 62 2.01 -2.27 9.02
N PRO A 63 2.24 -1.65 7.84
CA PRO A 63 1.16 -1.14 7.01
C PRO A 63 0.20 -2.25 6.59
N ASP A 64 -1.10 -1.95 6.53
CA ASP A 64 -2.10 -2.97 6.19
C ASP A 64 -2.25 -3.21 4.69
N ARG A 65 -1.79 -2.26 3.85
CA ARG A 65 -1.84 -2.35 2.39
C ARG A 65 -0.83 -1.45 1.69
N VAL A 66 -0.64 -1.71 0.40
CA VAL A 66 0.19 -0.90 -0.51
C VAL A 66 -0.63 -0.49 -1.74
N ALA A 67 -0.45 0.75 -2.17
CA ALA A 67 -0.98 1.24 -3.43
C ALA A 67 0.15 1.90 -4.22
N MET A 68 0.20 1.63 -5.52
CA MET A 68 1.17 2.21 -6.44
C MET A 68 0.42 2.79 -7.64
N GLN A 69 0.94 3.89 -8.17
CA GLN A 69 0.54 4.43 -9.47
C GLN A 69 1.50 3.96 -10.55
N ASP A 70 1.07 3.89 -11.81
CA ASP A 70 1.81 3.30 -12.92
C ASP A 70 3.19 3.92 -13.19
N ALA A 71 3.38 5.21 -12.95
CA ALA A 71 4.68 5.87 -13.10
C ALA A 71 5.74 5.39 -12.08
N THR A 72 5.35 4.94 -10.89
CA THR A 72 6.26 4.43 -9.84
C THR A 72 6.17 2.92 -9.65
N ALA A 73 5.04 2.30 -10.03
CA ALA A 73 4.81 0.86 -9.93
C ALA A 73 5.82 0.07 -10.76
N GLN A 74 6.24 0.61 -11.92
CA GLN A 74 7.20 -0.05 -12.79
C GLN A 74 8.48 -0.45 -12.05
N MET A 75 9.14 0.52 -11.42
CA MET A 75 10.42 0.27 -10.74
C MET A 75 10.24 -0.44 -9.40
N ALA A 76 9.14 -0.19 -8.70
CA ALA A 76 8.81 -0.90 -7.46
C ALA A 76 8.62 -2.41 -7.72
N LEU A 77 7.93 -2.76 -8.81
CA LEU A 77 7.69 -4.16 -9.18
C LEU A 77 8.94 -4.86 -9.73
N LEU A 78 9.81 -4.16 -10.45
CA LEU A 78 11.11 -4.72 -10.87
C LEU A 78 11.99 -5.08 -9.67
N GLN A 79 12.03 -4.22 -8.65
CA GLN A 79 12.71 -4.52 -7.40
C GLN A 79 12.05 -5.67 -6.64
N PHE A 80 10.71 -5.70 -6.59
CA PHE A 80 9.96 -6.79 -5.97
C PHE A 80 10.23 -8.14 -6.64
N MET A 81 10.30 -8.17 -7.98
CA MET A 81 10.69 -9.35 -8.76
C MET A 81 12.10 -9.82 -8.42
N SER A 82 13.04 -8.87 -8.30
CA SER A 82 14.44 -9.14 -7.96
C SER A 82 14.62 -9.67 -6.53
N ALA A 83 13.69 -9.35 -5.62
CA ALA A 83 13.70 -9.86 -4.25
C ALA A 83 13.36 -11.36 -4.15
N GLY A 84 12.91 -12.00 -5.23
CA GLY A 84 12.64 -13.45 -5.25
C GLY A 84 11.42 -13.89 -4.44
N LEU A 85 10.55 -12.97 -4.04
CA LEU A 85 9.33 -13.27 -3.30
C LEU A 85 8.26 -13.89 -4.20
N LYS A 86 7.45 -14.80 -3.66
CA LYS A 86 6.40 -15.50 -4.42
C LYS A 86 5.16 -14.65 -4.68
N SER A 87 4.81 -13.76 -3.75
CA SER A 87 3.63 -12.90 -3.81
C SER A 87 3.73 -11.73 -2.82
N ALA A 88 2.93 -10.70 -3.02
CA ALA A 88 2.79 -9.60 -2.06
C ALA A 88 2.31 -10.12 -0.69
N ALA A 89 2.84 -9.55 0.39
CA ALA A 89 2.56 -9.98 1.77
C ALA A 89 1.28 -9.35 2.36
N VAL A 90 0.84 -8.23 1.80
CA VAL A 90 -0.38 -7.50 2.18
C VAL A 90 -1.17 -7.16 0.91
N PRO A 91 -2.47 -6.83 1.02
CA PRO A 91 -3.24 -6.29 -0.10
C PRO A 91 -2.48 -5.18 -0.82
N THR A 92 -2.21 -5.39 -2.11
CA THR A 92 -1.45 -4.44 -2.94
C THR A 92 -2.21 -4.15 -4.22
N THR A 93 -2.18 -2.90 -4.69
CA THR A 93 -2.83 -2.48 -5.94
C THR A 93 -1.94 -1.59 -6.79
N VAL A 94 -2.06 -1.71 -8.10
CA VAL A 94 -1.52 -0.80 -9.12
C VAL A 94 -2.67 -0.08 -9.80
N HIS A 95 -2.53 1.23 -9.99
CA HIS A 95 -3.50 2.10 -10.67
C HIS A 95 -2.83 2.77 -11.87
N CYS A 96 -3.45 2.69 -13.05
CA CYS A 96 -2.93 3.26 -14.29
C CYS A 96 -3.55 4.63 -14.56
N ASP A 97 -2.96 5.68 -13.99
CA ASP A 97 -3.53 7.04 -13.99
C ASP A 97 -2.54 8.13 -14.43
N HIS A 98 -1.22 7.90 -14.44
CA HIS A 98 -0.23 8.95 -14.76
C HIS A 98 0.21 8.96 -16.23
N LEU A 99 -0.02 7.88 -16.98
CA LEU A 99 0.47 7.76 -18.36
C LEU A 99 -0.55 8.16 -19.43
N ILE A 100 -1.68 8.77 -19.04
CA ILE A 100 -2.70 9.29 -19.96
C ILE A 100 -2.47 10.79 -20.17
N LEU A 101 -2.05 11.18 -21.37
CA LEU A 101 -1.87 12.58 -21.73
C LEU A 101 -3.19 13.21 -22.15
N ALA A 102 -3.61 14.27 -21.46
CA ALA A 102 -4.75 15.08 -21.89
C ALA A 102 -4.38 15.92 -23.13
N ARG A 103 -5.11 15.73 -24.24
CA ARG A 103 -4.85 16.45 -25.49
C ARG A 103 -6.11 16.77 -26.29
N VAL A 104 -6.95 15.78 -26.59
CA VAL A 104 -8.12 15.93 -27.46
C VAL A 104 -9.43 15.72 -26.70
N GLY A 105 -9.43 14.83 -25.71
CA GLY A 105 -10.61 14.49 -24.92
C GLY A 105 -10.54 13.06 -24.39
N ALA A 106 -11.24 12.78 -23.30
CA ALA A 106 -11.07 11.56 -22.50
C ALA A 106 -11.09 10.25 -23.29
N LYS A 107 -12.00 10.10 -24.26
CA LYS A 107 -12.12 8.86 -25.04
C LYS A 107 -10.92 8.64 -25.97
N ASP A 108 -10.53 9.66 -26.71
CA ASP A 108 -9.46 9.58 -27.70
C ASP A 108 -8.09 9.55 -27.01
N ASP A 109 -7.93 10.31 -25.92
CA ASP A 109 -6.72 10.34 -25.11
C ASP A 109 -6.49 8.99 -24.40
N LEU A 110 -7.55 8.35 -23.87
CA LEU A 110 -7.45 7.01 -23.30
C LEU A 110 -7.07 5.96 -24.36
N ALA A 111 -7.70 5.99 -25.54
CA ALA A 111 -7.36 5.09 -26.62
C ALA A 111 -5.91 5.27 -27.09
N GLY A 112 -5.47 6.53 -27.24
CA GLY A 112 -4.08 6.86 -27.57
C GLY A 112 -3.09 6.39 -26.50
N ALA A 113 -3.41 6.56 -25.23
CA ALA A 113 -2.57 6.09 -24.12
C ALA A 113 -2.48 4.57 -24.07
N GLN A 114 -3.58 3.85 -24.35
CA GLN A 114 -3.60 2.39 -24.41
C GLN A 114 -2.69 1.82 -25.50
N ASP A 115 -2.58 2.48 -26.66
CA ASP A 115 -1.67 2.07 -27.72
C ASP A 115 -0.22 2.49 -27.41
N MET A 116 0.00 3.75 -27.06
CA MET A 116 1.34 4.32 -26.80
C MET A 116 2.05 3.63 -25.63
N ASN A 117 1.33 3.33 -24.55
CA ASN A 117 1.89 2.75 -23.32
C ASN A 117 1.57 1.26 -23.16
N ARG A 118 1.18 0.58 -24.25
CA ARG A 118 0.76 -0.83 -24.22
C ARG A 118 1.76 -1.73 -23.50
N GLU A 119 3.05 -1.56 -23.77
CA GLU A 119 4.12 -2.36 -23.15
C GLU A 119 4.11 -2.24 -21.62
N VAL A 120 4.01 -1.00 -21.11
CA VAL A 120 3.97 -0.72 -19.67
C VAL A 120 2.71 -1.32 -19.05
N TYR A 121 1.54 -1.13 -19.67
CA TYR A 121 0.30 -1.68 -19.15
C TYR A 121 0.28 -3.21 -19.15
N ASP A 122 0.82 -3.86 -20.18
CA ASP A 122 0.94 -5.31 -20.22
C ASP A 122 1.94 -5.84 -19.19
N PHE A 123 3.07 -5.17 -18.99
CA PHE A 123 4.00 -5.48 -17.92
C PHE A 123 3.30 -5.40 -16.55
N LEU A 124 2.68 -4.26 -16.23
CA LEU A 124 2.02 -4.05 -14.94
C LEU A 124 0.88 -5.06 -14.72
N ARG A 125 0.07 -5.35 -15.75
CA ARG A 125 -1.01 -6.34 -15.69
C ARG A 125 -0.49 -7.75 -15.40
N THR A 126 0.51 -8.20 -16.14
CA THR A 126 1.04 -9.57 -16.04
C THR A 126 1.79 -9.80 -14.74
N VAL A 127 2.62 -8.84 -14.32
CA VAL A 127 3.33 -8.88 -13.05
C VAL A 127 2.35 -8.82 -11.87
N SER A 128 1.32 -7.98 -11.96
CA SER A 128 0.31 -7.90 -10.91
C SER A 128 -0.43 -9.23 -10.72
N ALA A 129 -0.84 -9.86 -11.83
CA ALA A 129 -1.45 -11.18 -11.81
C ALA A 129 -0.53 -12.26 -11.21
N LYS A 130 0.78 -12.22 -11.54
CA LYS A 130 1.77 -13.17 -11.03
C LYS A 130 1.95 -13.08 -9.50
N PHE A 131 2.01 -11.87 -8.94
CA PHE A 131 2.38 -11.67 -7.53
C PHE A 131 1.21 -11.42 -6.58
N GLY A 132 -0.02 -11.57 -7.06
CA GLY A 132 -1.16 -11.39 -6.18
C GLY A 132 -1.52 -9.93 -5.93
N ILE A 133 -1.40 -9.08 -6.94
CA ILE A 133 -1.61 -7.63 -6.85
C ILE A 133 -2.84 -7.26 -7.69
N GLY A 134 -3.71 -6.41 -7.14
CA GLY A 134 -4.86 -5.88 -7.88
C GLY A 134 -4.42 -4.89 -8.96
N PHE A 135 -5.05 -4.95 -10.13
CA PHE A 135 -4.70 -4.10 -11.27
C PHE A 135 -5.92 -3.30 -11.73
N TRP A 136 -5.84 -1.98 -11.58
CA TRP A 136 -6.83 -1.04 -12.10
C TRP A 136 -6.33 -0.51 -13.45
N LYS A 137 -7.09 -0.86 -14.49
CA LYS A 137 -6.82 -0.50 -15.88
C LYS A 137 -6.84 1.04 -16.08
N PRO A 138 -6.15 1.55 -17.11
CA PRO A 138 -6.29 2.93 -17.53
C PRO A 138 -7.72 3.25 -17.98
#